data_AF-A0A1C5PU48-F1
#
_entry.id   AF-A0A1C5PU48-F1
#
_cell.length_a   1.000
_cell.length_b   1.000
_cell.length_c   1.000
_cell.angle_alpha   90.00
_cell.angle_beta   90.00
_cell.angle_gamma   90.00
#
_symmetry.space_group_name_H-M   'P 1'
#
loop_
_entity.id
_entity.type
_entity.pdbx_description
1 polymer ?
#
loop_
_entity_poly.entity_id
_entity_poly.type
_entity_poly.pdbx_seq_one_letter_code
_entity_poly.pdbx_strand_id
1 'polypeptide(L)'
;MVSTIEACTQAENETRSDNIKWGIKQRASNGSLGFYRRKCYGYDKDEKGDLVINEEQAEVVRLIFHLYLKGKSVGGIINELEDRNIKSPTGKDTWPKRSVETMLSNEKYIGIAAVKIGGEEGQVYKLNNSHPAIISKEKFDAVQEDHLNRSNVEQTEDGPKRKKTKYSSKKRN
;
A
#
# COMPACT_ATOMS: atom_id res chain seq x y z
N MET A 1 37.24 11.23 -33.11
CA MET A 1 37.74 10.21 -32.17
C MET A 1 37.09 10.31 -30.78
N VAL A 2 36.75 11.51 -30.28
CA VAL A 2 36.00 11.67 -29.00
C VAL A 2 34.54 11.16 -29.10
N SER A 3 33.81 11.54 -30.16
CA SER A 3 32.42 11.12 -30.39
C SER A 3 32.20 9.60 -30.50
N THR A 4 33.19 8.84 -30.97
CA THR A 4 33.09 7.37 -31.08
C THR A 4 33.20 6.67 -29.73
N ILE A 5 34.00 7.23 -28.80
CA ILE A 5 34.14 6.72 -27.43
C ILE A 5 32.87 7.06 -26.63
N GLU A 6 32.34 8.27 -26.80
CA GLU A 6 31.08 8.68 -26.17
C GLU A 6 29.90 7.82 -26.64
N ALA A 7 29.76 7.56 -27.94
CA ALA A 7 28.73 6.69 -28.48
C ALA A 7 28.84 5.24 -27.97
N CYS A 8 30.07 4.72 -27.84
CA CYS A 8 30.31 3.39 -27.29
C CYS A 8 29.97 3.34 -25.79
N THR A 9 30.39 4.34 -25.01
CA THR A 9 30.09 4.46 -23.58
C THR A 9 28.58 4.63 -23.34
N GLN A 10 27.87 5.36 -24.21
CA GLN A 10 26.42 5.51 -24.14
C GLN A 10 25.72 4.17 -24.40
N ALA A 11 26.11 3.44 -25.44
CA ALA A 11 25.55 2.12 -25.75
C ALA A 11 25.80 1.09 -24.63
N GLU A 12 26.98 1.11 -24.01
CA GLU A 12 27.30 0.26 -22.85
C GLU A 12 26.44 0.61 -21.63
N ASN A 13 26.22 1.90 -21.38
CA ASN A 13 25.36 2.37 -20.30
C ASN A 13 23.89 1.98 -20.52
N GLU A 14 23.39 2.12 -21.75
CA GLU A 14 22.03 1.70 -22.13
C GLU A 14 21.86 0.19 -21.95
N THR A 15 22.81 -0.60 -22.46
CA THR A 15 22.82 -2.07 -22.29
C THR A 15 22.86 -2.47 -20.80
N ARG A 16 23.68 -1.80 -19.98
CA ARG A 16 23.75 -2.03 -18.53
C ARG A 16 22.42 -1.69 -17.85
N SER A 17 21.81 -0.57 -18.22
CA SER A 17 20.50 -0.14 -17.71
C SER A 17 19.42 -1.19 -18.00
N ASP A 18 19.38 -1.70 -19.23
CA ASP A 18 18.38 -2.66 -19.64
C ASP A 18 18.58 -4.04 -18.99
N ASN A 19 19.82 -4.47 -18.82
CA ASN A 19 20.14 -5.69 -18.06
C ASN A 19 19.72 -5.57 -16.58
N ILE A 20 19.89 -4.40 -15.95
CA ILE A 20 19.42 -4.15 -14.58
C ILE A 20 17.88 -4.21 -14.50
N LYS A 21 17.17 -3.55 -15.43
CA LYS A 21 15.70 -3.57 -15.49
C LYS A 21 15.19 -5.00 -15.68
N TRP A 22 15.78 -5.75 -16.61
CA TRP A 22 15.43 -7.14 -16.88
C TRP A 22 15.62 -8.03 -15.65
N GLY A 23 16.77 -7.91 -14.97
CA GLY A 23 17.04 -8.66 -13.74
C GLY A 23 16.11 -8.28 -12.57
N ILE A 24 15.62 -7.05 -12.50
CA ILE A 24 14.59 -6.64 -11.52
C ILE A 24 13.23 -7.23 -11.89
N LYS A 25 12.85 -7.19 -13.17
CA LYS A 25 11.61 -7.78 -13.71
C LYS A 25 11.54 -9.28 -13.42
N GLN A 26 12.60 -10.02 -13.72
CA GLN A 26 12.65 -11.46 -13.47
C GLN A 26 12.53 -11.80 -11.98
N ARG A 27 13.19 -11.03 -11.11
CA ARG A 27 13.09 -11.21 -9.65
C ARG A 27 11.71 -10.86 -9.10
N ALA A 28 11.02 -9.88 -9.69
CA ALA A 28 9.64 -9.56 -9.33
C ALA A 28 8.68 -10.68 -9.75
N SER A 29 8.78 -11.17 -10.99
CA SER A 29 7.99 -12.31 -11.46
C SER A 29 8.20 -13.57 -10.61
N ASN A 30 9.42 -13.82 -10.16
CA ASN A 30 9.75 -14.98 -9.33
C ASN A 30 9.52 -14.74 -7.82
N GLY A 31 8.97 -13.59 -7.40
CA GLY A 31 8.69 -13.29 -5.99
C GLY A 31 9.92 -13.11 -5.08
N SER A 32 11.14 -13.22 -5.61
CA SER A 32 12.40 -13.13 -4.84
C SER A 32 12.86 -11.69 -4.59
N LEU A 33 12.09 -10.70 -5.05
CA LEU A 33 12.46 -9.30 -4.91
C LEU A 33 12.32 -8.86 -3.44
N GLY A 34 13.40 -8.38 -2.83
CA GLY A 34 13.44 -7.99 -1.41
C GLY A 34 12.39 -6.93 -1.01
N PHE A 35 11.83 -6.19 -1.98
CA PHE A 35 10.73 -5.25 -1.76
C PHE A 35 9.44 -5.92 -1.26
N TYR A 36 9.18 -7.19 -1.62
CA TYR A 36 8.03 -7.93 -1.09
C TYR A 36 8.12 -8.10 0.44
N ARG A 37 9.35 -8.26 0.96
CA ARG A 37 9.67 -8.42 2.39
C ARG A 37 9.88 -7.11 3.15
N ARG A 38 9.48 -5.95 2.59
CA ARG A 38 9.60 -4.67 3.30
C ARG A 38 8.68 -4.69 4.53
N LYS A 39 9.20 -4.35 5.71
CA LYS A 39 8.41 -4.29 6.95
C LYS A 39 7.28 -3.26 6.81
N CYS A 40 6.08 -3.63 7.27
CA CYS A 40 4.94 -2.73 7.43
C CYS A 40 4.35 -2.93 8.83
N TYR A 41 3.63 -1.92 9.32
CA TYR A 41 3.00 -2.00 10.63
C TYR A 41 2.05 -3.20 10.71
N GLY A 42 2.01 -3.92 11.84
CA GLY A 42 1.30 -5.18 11.97
C GLY A 42 2.13 -6.42 11.63
N TYR A 43 3.34 -6.23 11.09
CA TYR A 43 4.24 -7.32 10.71
C TYR A 43 5.66 -7.09 11.22
N ASP A 44 6.28 -8.16 11.68
CA ASP A 44 7.70 -8.26 11.97
C ASP A 44 8.42 -9.11 10.95
N LYS A 45 9.75 -9.15 11.06
CA LYS A 45 10.60 -10.02 10.25
C LYS A 45 11.13 -11.13 11.12
N ASP A 46 11.00 -12.36 10.65
CA ASP A 46 11.65 -13.51 11.25
C ASP A 46 13.16 -13.53 10.94
N GLU A 47 13.90 -14.46 11.54
CA GLU A 47 15.33 -14.69 11.30
C GLU A 47 15.65 -14.96 9.83
N LYS A 48 14.70 -15.53 9.08
CA LYS A 48 14.79 -15.76 7.63
C LYS A 48 14.47 -14.54 6.77
N GLY A 49 14.03 -13.44 7.41
CA GLY A 49 13.63 -12.20 6.76
C GLY A 49 12.22 -12.22 6.15
N ASP A 50 11.43 -13.26 6.42
CA ASP A 50 10.03 -13.37 6.02
C ASP A 50 9.11 -12.58 6.96
N LEU A 51 7.95 -12.14 6.43
CA LEU A 51 6.99 -11.32 7.18
C LEU A 51 6.13 -12.21 8.08
N VAL A 52 6.19 -11.98 9.38
CA VAL A 52 5.38 -12.65 10.41
C VAL A 52 4.43 -11.64 11.05
N ILE A 53 3.23 -12.06 11.43
CA ILE A 53 2.25 -11.19 12.08
C ILE A 53 2.75 -10.85 13.50
N ASN A 54 2.77 -9.56 13.82
CA ASN A 54 2.89 -9.10 15.19
C ASN A 54 1.47 -8.89 15.73
N GLU A 55 1.01 -9.75 16.65
CA GLU A 55 -0.39 -9.74 17.07
C GLU A 55 -0.81 -8.41 17.72
N GLU A 56 0.04 -7.80 18.57
CA GLU A 56 -0.25 -6.52 19.22
C GLU A 56 -0.50 -5.41 18.18
N GLN A 57 0.36 -5.33 17.17
CA GLN A 57 0.19 -4.34 16.10
C GLN A 57 -0.96 -4.71 15.15
N ALA A 58 -1.18 -6.01 14.92
CA ALA A 58 -2.24 -6.50 14.06
C ALA A 58 -3.63 -6.24 14.64
N GLU A 59 -3.79 -6.28 15.96
CA GLU A 59 -5.01 -5.88 16.64
C GLU A 59 -5.36 -4.41 16.37
N VAL A 60 -4.36 -3.52 16.42
CA VAL A 60 -4.54 -2.10 16.07
C VAL A 60 -4.97 -1.95 14.61
N VAL A 61 -4.36 -2.70 13.69
CA VAL A 61 -4.76 -2.70 12.28
C VAL A 61 -6.21 -3.15 12.12
N ARG A 62 -6.60 -4.26 12.76
CA ARG A 62 -7.99 -4.77 12.72
C ARG A 62 -8.97 -3.74 13.30
N LEU A 63 -8.60 -3.06 14.38
CA LEU A 63 -9.38 -2.00 15.00
C LEU A 63 -9.59 -0.82 14.03
N ILE A 64 -8.54 -0.35 13.36
CA ILE A 64 -8.62 0.75 12.39
C ILE A 64 -9.60 0.42 11.26
N PHE A 65 -9.50 -0.77 10.69
CA PHE A 65 -10.41 -1.21 9.63
C PHE A 65 -11.85 -1.34 10.14
N HIS A 66 -12.04 -1.87 11.34
CA HIS A 66 -13.36 -1.97 11.95
C HIS A 66 -14.01 -0.60 12.19
N LEU A 67 -13.26 0.36 12.74
CA LEU A 67 -13.73 1.73 12.98
C LEU A 67 -14.08 2.45 11.68
N TYR A 68 -13.29 2.23 10.62
CA TYR A 68 -13.57 2.79 9.31
C TYR A 68 -14.87 2.25 8.72
N LEU A 69 -15.07 0.92 8.78
CA LEU A 69 -16.30 0.26 8.33
C LEU A 69 -17.53 0.68 9.15
N LYS A 70 -17.35 1.04 10.43
CA LYS A 70 -18.40 1.63 11.28
C LYS A 70 -18.78 3.07 10.87
N GLY A 71 -18.14 3.64 9.84
CA GLY A 71 -18.46 4.97 9.33
C GLY A 71 -17.65 6.10 9.95
N LYS A 72 -16.65 5.82 10.81
CA LYS A 72 -15.76 6.87 11.32
C LYS A 72 -14.91 7.44 10.19
N SER A 73 -14.70 8.76 10.21
CA SER A 73 -13.74 9.43 9.33
C SER A 73 -12.31 9.09 9.75
N VAL A 74 -11.33 9.29 8.86
CA VAL A 74 -9.91 9.08 9.20
C VAL A 74 -9.51 9.92 10.42
N GLY A 75 -9.99 11.16 10.52
CA GLY A 75 -9.76 12.01 11.70
C GLY A 75 -10.39 11.42 12.97
N GLY A 76 -11.62 10.91 12.89
CA GLY A 76 -12.27 10.26 14.04
C GLY A 76 -11.60 8.95 14.46
N ILE A 77 -10.89 8.28 13.55
CA ILE A 77 -10.07 7.11 13.87
C ILE A 77 -8.80 7.55 14.62
N ILE A 78 -8.13 8.61 14.15
CA ILE A 78 -6.93 9.15 14.80
C ILE A 78 -7.24 9.55 16.24
N ASN A 79 -8.32 10.30 16.47
CA ASN A 79 -8.72 10.69 17.82
C ASN A 79 -9.02 9.47 18.71
N GLU A 80 -9.69 8.45 18.18
CA GLU A 80 -9.95 7.21 18.94
C GLU A 80 -8.66 6.44 19.28
N LEU A 81 -7.66 6.47 18.39
CA LEU A 81 -6.36 5.87 18.67
C LEU A 81 -5.61 6.65 19.76
N GLU A 82 -5.71 7.99 19.73
CA GLU A 82 -5.13 8.88 20.75
C GLU A 82 -5.81 8.69 22.12
N ASP A 83 -7.14 8.61 22.16
CA ASP A 83 -7.92 8.34 23.38
C ASP A 83 -7.55 6.98 24.01
N ARG A 84 -7.18 6.01 23.18
CA ARG A 84 -6.72 4.68 23.59
C ARG A 84 -5.22 4.61 23.90
N ASN A 85 -4.51 5.74 23.82
CA ASN A 85 -3.06 5.85 24.02
C ASN A 85 -2.22 4.97 23.06
N ILE A 86 -2.74 4.71 21.85
CA ILE A 86 -2.08 3.88 20.84
C ILE A 86 -1.08 4.72 20.05
N LYS A 87 0.20 4.52 20.31
CA LYS A 87 1.29 5.24 19.62
C LYS A 87 1.38 4.86 18.15
N SER A 88 1.80 5.84 17.36
CA SER A 88 2.11 5.66 15.93
C SER A 88 3.27 4.68 15.72
N PRO A 89 3.44 4.14 14.51
CA PRO A 89 4.59 3.29 14.18
C PRO A 89 5.95 3.95 14.44
N THR A 90 5.98 5.29 14.48
CA THR A 90 7.16 6.12 14.75
C THR A 90 7.31 6.52 16.22
N GLY A 91 6.46 6.02 17.12
CA GLY A 91 6.49 6.32 18.56
C GLY A 91 5.83 7.65 18.97
N LYS A 92 5.25 8.40 18.04
CA LYS A 92 4.46 9.62 18.32
C LYS A 92 3.09 9.27 18.89
N ASP A 93 2.55 10.09 19.77
CA ASP A 93 1.22 9.88 20.37
C ASP A 93 0.09 10.03 19.35
N THR A 94 0.28 10.91 18.36
CA THR A 94 -0.71 11.17 17.31
C THR A 94 -0.36 10.48 15.99
N TRP A 95 -1.37 9.90 15.34
CA TRP A 95 -1.17 9.23 14.06
C TRP A 95 -1.29 10.23 12.90
N PRO A 96 -0.29 10.31 12.00
CA PRO A 96 -0.42 11.15 10.82
C PRO A 96 -1.51 10.59 9.90
N LYS A 97 -2.42 11.46 9.46
CA LYS A 97 -3.56 11.11 8.60
C LYS A 97 -3.17 10.28 7.38
N ARG A 98 -2.08 10.66 6.71
CA ARG A 98 -1.57 9.96 5.54
C ARG A 98 -1.19 8.51 5.83
N SER A 99 -0.71 8.19 7.03
CA SER A 99 -0.35 6.82 7.41
C SER A 99 -1.58 5.94 7.57
N VAL A 100 -2.65 6.47 8.17
CA VAL A 100 -3.93 5.75 8.28
C VAL A 100 -4.56 5.53 6.90
N GLU A 101 -4.55 6.56 6.04
CA GLU A 101 -5.03 6.44 4.64
C GLU A 101 -4.22 5.40 3.86
N THR A 102 -2.89 5.47 3.94
CA THR A 102 -2.01 4.50 3.28
C THR A 102 -2.26 3.09 3.82
N MET A 103 -2.54 2.95 5.12
CA MET A 103 -2.85 1.66 5.73
C MET A 103 -4.15 1.06 5.19
N LEU A 104 -5.22 1.85 5.06
CA LEU A 104 -6.52 1.41 4.56
C LEU A 104 -6.47 0.96 3.09
N SER A 105 -5.58 1.53 2.27
CA SER A 105 -5.42 1.16 0.86
C SER A 105 -4.33 0.12 0.60
N ASN A 106 -3.64 -0.37 1.64
CA ASN A 106 -2.51 -1.27 1.44
C ASN A 106 -2.95 -2.73 1.32
N GLU A 107 -2.80 -3.30 0.13
CA GLU A 107 -3.10 -4.71 -0.17
C GLU A 107 -2.21 -5.71 0.62
N LYS A 108 -1.14 -5.24 1.27
CA LYS A 108 -0.33 -6.09 2.15
C LYS A 108 -1.13 -6.63 3.34
N TYR A 109 -2.21 -5.99 3.77
CA TYR A 109 -3.01 -6.53 4.88
C TYR A 109 -3.85 -7.74 4.51
N ILE A 110 -4.05 -8.00 3.22
CA ILE A 110 -4.74 -9.18 2.67
C ILE A 110 -3.77 -10.25 2.14
N GLY A 111 -2.47 -10.16 2.47
CA GLY A 111 -1.45 -11.12 2.03
C GLY A 111 -0.98 -10.92 0.58
N ILE A 112 -1.30 -9.78 -0.05
CA ILE A 112 -0.85 -9.44 -1.41
C ILE A 112 0.34 -8.49 -1.31
N ALA A 113 1.46 -8.88 -1.90
CA ALA A 113 2.63 -8.03 -1.99
C ALA A 113 2.74 -7.49 -3.41
N ALA A 114 2.59 -6.18 -3.59
CA ALA A 114 2.68 -5.52 -4.89
C ALA A 114 3.99 -4.73 -5.00
N VAL A 115 4.71 -4.91 -6.10
CA VAL A 115 5.89 -4.10 -6.42
C VAL A 115 5.69 -3.44 -7.76
N LYS A 116 5.82 -2.11 -7.77
CA LYS A 116 5.87 -1.30 -8.98
C LYS A 116 7.33 -1.20 -9.43
N ILE A 117 7.64 -1.70 -10.62
CA ILE A 117 8.96 -1.57 -11.22
C ILE A 117 8.94 -0.36 -12.15
N GLY A 118 9.91 0.54 -11.99
CA GLY A 118 10.05 1.73 -12.83
C GLY A 118 10.48 1.37 -14.25
N GLY A 119 9.70 1.86 -15.22
CA GLY A 119 9.88 1.76 -16.67
C GLY A 119 8.75 2.54 -17.37
N GLU A 120 8.83 2.74 -18.68
CA GLU A 120 7.82 3.53 -19.44
C GLU A 120 6.38 3.03 -19.23
N GLU A 121 6.19 1.72 -18.97
CA GLU A 121 4.86 1.12 -18.76
C GLU A 121 4.49 0.90 -17.29
N GLY A 122 5.36 1.22 -16.32
CA GLY A 122 5.06 1.15 -14.89
C GLY A 122 4.41 -0.16 -14.41
N GLN A 123 4.89 -1.30 -14.90
CA GLN A 123 4.32 -2.63 -14.62
C GLN A 123 4.32 -2.96 -13.12
N VAL A 124 3.15 -3.36 -12.61
CA VAL A 124 2.94 -3.75 -11.20
C VAL A 124 2.87 -5.27 -11.12
N TYR A 125 3.79 -5.86 -10.38
CA TYR A 125 3.83 -7.29 -10.12
C TYR A 125 3.21 -7.56 -8.76
N LYS A 126 2.07 -8.25 -8.75
CA LYS A 126 1.37 -8.67 -7.53
C LYS A 126 1.67 -10.13 -7.24
N LEU A 127 2.13 -10.41 -6.03
CA LEU A 127 2.29 -11.77 -5.51
C LEU A 127 1.18 -12.02 -4.50
N ASN A 128 0.29 -12.97 -4.83
CA ASN A 128 -0.79 -13.39 -3.96
C ASN A 128 -0.28 -14.36 -2.90
N ASN A 129 -0.83 -14.28 -1.69
CA ASN A 129 -0.50 -15.16 -0.56
C ASN A 129 0.99 -15.20 -0.21
N SER A 130 1.66 -14.04 -0.29
CA SER A 130 3.09 -13.92 0.02
C SER A 130 3.39 -14.05 1.51
N HIS A 131 2.44 -13.68 2.36
CA HIS A 131 2.59 -13.63 3.81
C HIS A 131 1.19 -13.73 4.47
N PRO A 132 1.12 -14.10 5.76
CA PRO A 132 -0.15 -14.27 6.45
C PRO A 132 -1.01 -13.01 6.41
N ALA A 133 -2.29 -13.12 6.08
CA ALA A 133 -3.19 -11.96 6.02
C ALA A 133 -3.68 -11.56 7.43
N ILE A 134 -3.64 -10.26 7.75
CA ILE A 134 -4.23 -9.71 8.99
C ILE A 134 -5.74 -9.51 8.83
N ILE A 135 -6.19 -9.24 7.60
CA ILE A 135 -7.56 -8.87 7.26
C ILE A 135 -8.05 -9.75 6.11
N SER A 136 -9.30 -10.20 6.21
CA SER A 136 -9.99 -10.91 5.12
C SER A 136 -10.18 -10.00 3.92
N LYS A 137 -10.02 -10.55 2.70
CA LYS A 137 -10.25 -9.84 1.44
C LYS A 137 -11.60 -9.11 1.40
N GLU A 138 -12.66 -9.75 1.89
CA GLU A 138 -14.02 -9.19 1.96
C GLU A 138 -14.09 -7.85 2.74
N LYS A 139 -13.48 -7.79 3.92
CA LYS A 139 -13.41 -6.56 4.73
C LYS A 139 -12.60 -5.47 4.04
N PHE A 140 -11.53 -5.83 3.34
CA PHE A 140 -10.72 -4.88 2.59
C PHE A 140 -11.49 -4.31 1.41
N ASP A 141 -12.18 -5.16 0.64
CA ASP A 141 -12.99 -4.75 -0.49
C ASP A 141 -14.12 -3.80 -0.05
N ALA A 142 -14.78 -4.10 1.08
CA ALA A 142 -15.76 -3.19 1.69
C ALA A 142 -15.18 -1.83 2.09
N VAL A 143 -13.93 -1.78 2.57
CA VAL A 143 -13.22 -0.52 2.87
C VAL A 143 -12.92 0.26 1.59
N GLN A 144 -12.48 -0.42 0.52
CA GLN A 144 -12.23 0.23 -0.77
C GLN A 144 -13.52 0.80 -1.37
N GLU A 145 -14.63 0.06 -1.29
CA GLU A 145 -15.93 0.54 -1.74
C GLU A 145 -16.38 1.78 -0.95
N ASP A 146 -16.26 1.76 0.38
CA ASP A 146 -16.60 2.91 1.21
C ASP A 146 -15.66 4.10 0.94
N HIS A 147 -14.40 3.86 0.58
CA HIS A 147 -13.46 4.89 0.15
C HIS A 147 -13.90 5.57 -1.18
N LEU A 148 -14.35 4.78 -2.16
CA LEU A 148 -14.92 5.30 -3.41
C LEU A 148 -16.23 6.05 -3.17
N ASN A 149 -17.07 5.56 -2.26
CA ASN A 149 -18.34 6.20 -1.89
C ASN A 149 -18.11 7.55 -1.19
N ARG A 150 -17.08 7.65 -0.34
CA ARG A 150 -16.66 8.89 0.32
C ARG A 150 -15.97 9.88 -0.62
N SER A 151 -15.37 9.38 -1.70
CA SER A 151 -14.71 10.21 -2.70
C SER A 151 -15.76 11.01 -3.48
N ASN A 152 -15.58 12.33 -3.51
CA ASN A 152 -16.46 13.26 -4.24
C ASN A 152 -16.18 13.27 -5.76
N VAL A 153 -15.35 12.34 -6.26
CA VAL A 153 -14.88 12.30 -7.65
C VAL A 153 -15.20 10.93 -8.22
N GLU A 154 -15.81 10.90 -9.40
CA GLU A 154 -16.05 9.71 -10.22
C GLU A 154 -15.17 9.80 -11.47
N GLN A 155 -14.54 8.70 -11.85
CA GLN A 155 -13.94 8.59 -13.17
C GLN A 155 -15.04 8.31 -14.18
N THR A 156 -15.36 9.29 -15.02
CA THR A 156 -16.18 9.11 -16.23
C THR A 156 -15.24 8.95 -17.43
N GLU A 157 -15.74 8.41 -18.56
CA GLU A 157 -14.98 8.29 -19.82
C GLU A 157 -14.38 9.63 -20.29
N ASP A 158 -15.00 10.74 -19.88
CA ASP A 158 -14.64 12.13 -20.19
C ASP A 158 -13.69 12.76 -19.14
N GLY A 159 -13.17 11.97 -18.19
CA GLY A 159 -12.30 12.41 -17.10
C GLY A 159 -12.98 12.49 -15.73
N PRO A 160 -12.25 12.97 -14.68
CA PRO A 160 -12.75 13.00 -13.32
C PRO A 160 -13.86 14.06 -13.15
N LYS A 161 -15.09 13.62 -12.86
CA LYS A 161 -16.24 14.50 -12.57
C LYS A 161 -16.58 14.47 -11.09
N ARG A 162 -17.00 15.62 -10.54
CA ARG A 162 -17.45 15.70 -9.14
C ARG A 162 -18.86 15.12 -9.00
N LYS A 163 -19.06 14.26 -8.00
CA LYS A 163 -20.37 13.71 -7.65
C LYS A 163 -21.35 14.83 -7.32
N LYS A 164 -22.60 14.68 -7.79
CA LYS A 164 -23.71 15.57 -7.39
C LYS A 164 -24.14 15.34 -5.94
N THR A 165 -23.94 14.13 -5.41
CA THR A 165 -24.26 13.76 -4.03
C THR A 165 -23.03 13.89 -3.14
N LYS A 166 -23.22 14.35 -1.90
CA LYS A 166 -22.17 14.38 -0.87
C LYS A 166 -22.33 13.18 0.05
N TYR A 167 -21.21 12.55 0.38
CA TYR A 167 -21.20 11.51 1.42
C TYR A 167 -21.61 12.10 2.77
N SER A 168 -22.50 11.40 3.48
CA SER A 168 -22.94 11.77 4.83
C SER A 168 -22.86 10.54 5.74
N SER A 169 -21.97 10.58 6.71
CA SER A 169 -21.77 9.50 7.69
C SER A 169 -22.97 9.30 8.62
N LYS A 170 -23.91 10.27 8.71
CA LYS A 170 -25.11 10.20 9.57
C LYS A 170 -26.19 9.24 9.06
N LYS A 171 -26.16 8.81 7.80
CA LYS A 171 -27.21 7.97 7.20
C LYS A 171 -27.10 6.47 7.55
N ARG A 172 -26.09 6.06 8.31
CA ARG A 172 -25.70 4.65 8.47
C ARG A 172 -25.99 4.09 9.88
N ASN A 173 -26.82 4.79 10.66
CA ASN A 173 -27.25 4.41 12.01
C ASN A 173 -28.66 3.82 11.99
#